data_AF-A0A382M439-F1
#
_entry.id   AF-A0A382M439-F1
#
_cell.length_a   1.000
_cell.length_b   1.000
_cell.length_c   1.000
_cell.angle_alpha   90.00
_cell.angle_beta   90.00
_cell.angle_gamma   90.00
#
_symmetry.space_group_name_H-M   'P 1'
#
loop_
_entity.id
_entity.type
_entity.pdbx_description
1 polymer ?
#
loop_
_entity_poly.entity_id
_entity_poly.type
_entity_poly.pdbx_seq_one_letter_code
_entity_poly.pdbx_strand_id
1 'polypeptide(L)'
;MMSLLKPVLVFFLFSQVMFSQNFSVSFDVSGGTSNYDLMVGFSPDATDDFDSDLDIFAPPSPPPPSFDAALFWNGDRYYTQILAG
;
A
#
# COMPACT_ATOMS: atom_id res chain seq x y z
N MET A 1 -17.56 -22.06 -29.74
CA MET A 1 -17.87 -21.23 -28.55
C MET A 1 -16.63 -20.74 -27.78
N MET A 2 -15.41 -21.22 -28.04
CA MET A 2 -14.19 -20.82 -27.30
C MET A 2 -13.36 -19.66 -27.90
N SER A 3 -13.70 -19.14 -29.10
CA SER A 3 -12.87 -18.10 -29.76
C SER A 3 -13.13 -16.69 -29.24
N LEU A 4 -14.32 -16.39 -28.70
CA LEU A 4 -14.62 -15.10 -28.07
C LEU A 4 -14.16 -15.03 -26.60
N LEU A 5 -13.94 -16.17 -25.94
CA LEU A 5 -13.60 -16.20 -24.52
C LEU A 5 -12.26 -15.52 -24.23
N LYS A 6 -11.26 -15.69 -25.09
CA LYS A 6 -9.93 -15.08 -24.94
C LYS A 6 -9.95 -13.56 -25.08
N PRO A 7 -10.48 -12.94 -26.16
CA PRO A 7 -10.52 -11.49 -26.25
C PRO A 7 -11.45 -10.84 -25.22
N VAL A 8 -12.54 -11.50 -24.82
CA VAL A 8 -13.42 -11.01 -23.74
C VAL A 8 -12.70 -11.04 -22.39
N LEU A 9 -11.97 -12.11 -22.08
CA LEU A 9 -11.18 -12.21 -20.85
C LEU A 9 -10.05 -11.17 -20.82
N VAL A 10 -9.35 -10.96 -21.93
CA VAL A 10 -8.31 -9.93 -22.06
C VAL A 10 -8.91 -8.54 -21.88
N PHE A 11 -10.02 -8.22 -22.56
CA PHE A 11 -10.72 -6.94 -22.39
C PHE A 11 -11.17 -6.71 -20.95
N PHE A 12 -11.70 -7.74 -20.29
CA PHE A 12 -12.14 -7.65 -18.90
C PHE A 12 -10.96 -7.39 -17.94
N LEU A 13 -9.85 -8.10 -18.09
CA LEU A 13 -8.62 -7.88 -17.32
C LEU A 13 -8.05 -6.47 -17.51
N PHE A 14 -8.07 -5.93 -18.73
CA PHE A 14 -7.55 -4.59 -19.02
C PHE A 14 -8.53 -3.46 -18.62
N SER A 15 -9.84 -3.72 -18.57
CA SER A 15 -10.82 -2.71 -18.14
C SER A 15 -10.65 -2.25 -16.69
N GLN A 16 -10.04 -3.08 -15.84
CA GLN A 16 -9.83 -2.79 -14.42
C GLN A 16 -8.82 -1.66 -14.18
N VAL A 17 -7.99 -1.33 -15.19
CA VAL A 17 -7.01 -0.22 -15.13
C VAL A 17 -7.68 1.15 -15.31
N MET A 18 -8.95 1.19 -15.72
CA MET A 18 -9.69 2.43 -15.97
C MET A 18 -10.56 2.89 -14.79
N PHE A 19 -10.57 2.14 -13.69
CA PHE A 19 -11.32 2.47 -12.48
C PHE A 19 -10.37 2.89 -11.37
N SER A 20 -10.86 3.77 -10.50
CA SER A 20 -10.18 4.10 -9.26
C SER A 20 -9.93 2.82 -8.43
N GLN A 21 -8.69 2.66 -7.99
CA GLN A 21 -8.23 1.59 -7.13
C GLN A 21 -8.66 1.86 -5.69
N ASN A 22 -9.25 0.85 -5.06
CA ASN A 22 -9.62 0.91 -3.65
C ASN A 22 -9.27 -0.42 -2.97
N PHE A 23 -8.05 -0.50 -2.45
CA PHE A 23 -7.58 -1.67 -1.72
C PHE A 23 -6.43 -1.30 -0.77
N SER A 24 -6.25 -2.10 0.28
CA SER A 24 -5.07 -2.05 1.13
C SER A 24 -4.54 -3.46 1.42
N VAL A 25 -3.25 -3.52 1.73
CA VAL A 25 -2.53 -4.75 2.09
C VAL A 25 -1.75 -4.48 3.37
N SER A 26 -1.94 -5.35 4.36
CA SER A 26 -1.21 -5.32 5.62
C SER A 26 -0.05 -6.32 5.64
N PHE A 27 1.05 -5.94 6.26
CA PHE A 27 2.22 -6.76 6.52
C PHE A 27 2.55 -6.72 8.00
N ASP A 28 2.65 -7.90 8.60
CA ASP A 28 3.14 -8.05 9.97
C ASP A 28 4.63 -8.41 9.89
N VAL A 29 5.49 -7.48 10.34
CA VAL A 29 6.94 -7.64 10.26
C VAL A 29 7.53 -7.72 11.66
N SER A 30 8.18 -8.84 11.97
CA SER A 30 8.77 -9.09 13.29
C SER A 30 10.27 -9.32 13.22
N GLY A 31 11.00 -8.80 14.21
CA GLY A 31 12.42 -9.07 14.41
C GLY A 31 12.81 -8.96 15.89
N GLY A 32 13.30 -10.06 16.47
CA GLY A 32 13.61 -10.13 17.89
C GLY A 32 12.33 -9.99 18.75
N THR A 33 12.24 -8.90 19.52
CA THR A 33 11.06 -8.57 20.34
C THR A 33 10.18 -7.47 19.72
N SER A 34 10.55 -6.95 18.55
CA SER A 34 9.82 -5.87 17.87
C SER A 34 8.88 -6.42 16.81
N ASN A 35 7.67 -5.88 16.76
CA ASN A 35 6.65 -6.15 15.74
C ASN A 35 6.15 -4.83 15.16
N TYR A 36 5.93 -4.81 13.85
CA TYR A 36 5.42 -3.65 13.11
C TYR A 36 4.29 -4.09 12.20
N ASP A 37 3.16 -3.40 12.30
CA ASP A 37 2.03 -3.59 11.39
C ASP A 37 2.13 -2.48 10.33
N LEU A 38 2.43 -2.88 9.09
CA LEU A 38 2.58 -1.96 7.97
C LEU A 38 1.39 -2.11 7.03
N MET A 39 0.86 -1.01 6.49
CA MET A 39 -0.23 -1.04 5.52
C MET A 39 0.08 -0.16 4.32
N VAL A 40 -0.03 -0.72 3.13
CA VAL A 40 0.05 0.02 1.86
C VAL A 40 -1.27 -0.10 1.12
N GLY A 41 -1.62 0.88 0.30
CA GLY A 41 -2.82 0.78 -0.50
C GLY A 41 -3.06 1.93 -1.45
N PHE A 42 -4.23 1.88 -2.07
CA PHE A 42 -4.76 2.91 -2.94
C PHE A 42 -6.21 3.20 -2.58
N SER A 43 -6.62 4.46 -2.68
CA SER A 43 -7.99 4.90 -2.46
C SER A 43 -8.38 6.04 -3.40
N PRO A 44 -9.63 6.10 -3.90
CA PRO A 44 -10.16 7.28 -4.61
C PRO A 44 -10.11 8.56 -3.78
N ASP A 45 -10.11 8.43 -2.46
CA ASP A 45 -10.21 9.55 -1.52
C ASP A 45 -8.83 10.01 -1.00
N ALA A 46 -7.75 9.36 -1.43
CA ALA A 46 -6.38 9.69 -1.04
C ALA A 46 -5.70 10.65 -2.03
N THR A 47 -4.62 11.27 -1.57
CA THR A 47 -3.65 12.02 -2.34
C THR A 47 -2.31 11.27 -2.39
N ASP A 48 -1.36 11.76 -3.18
CA ASP A 48 0.03 11.25 -3.14
C ASP A 48 0.88 11.93 -2.05
N ASP A 49 0.30 12.90 -1.35
CA ASP A 49 0.87 13.55 -0.16
C ASP A 49 0.28 12.91 1.11
N PHE A 50 0.60 13.43 2.30
CA PHE A 50 0.09 12.88 3.56
C PHE A 50 -1.38 13.22 3.78
N ASP A 51 -2.20 12.19 3.99
CA ASP A 51 -3.61 12.30 4.36
C ASP A 51 -3.82 11.88 5.81
N SER A 52 -4.16 12.82 6.70
CA SER A 52 -4.25 12.55 8.15
C SER A 52 -5.30 11.52 8.57
N ASP A 53 -6.27 11.26 7.70
CA ASP A 53 -7.36 10.32 7.95
C ASP A 53 -7.05 8.90 7.42
N LEU A 54 -6.00 8.75 6.60
CA LEU A 54 -5.64 7.50 5.93
C LEU A 54 -4.22 7.02 6.27
N ASP A 55 -3.30 7.96 6.45
CA ASP A 55 -1.88 7.68 6.64
C ASP A 55 -1.46 7.78 8.11
N ILE A 56 -0.38 7.08 8.44
CA ILE A 56 0.24 7.11 9.75
C ILE A 56 1.75 7.21 9.58
N PHE A 57 2.34 8.34 9.98
CA PHE A 57 3.79 8.47 10.04
C PHE A 57 4.40 7.45 11.00
N ALA A 58 5.52 6.84 10.59
CA ALA A 58 6.36 6.07 11.48
C ALA A 58 7.24 7.03 12.31
N PRO A 59 7.57 6.69 13.57
CA PRO A 59 8.56 7.41 14.33
C PRO A 59 9.96 7.29 13.69
N PRO A 60 10.94 8.11 14.14
CA PRO A 60 12.34 7.90 13.78
C PRO A 60 12.82 6.49 14.11
N SER A 61 13.77 5.96 13.33
CA SER A 61 14.37 4.64 13.61
C SER A 61 14.82 4.53 15.07
N PRO A 62 14.56 3.39 15.74
CA PRO A 62 15.15 3.12 17.04
C PRO A 62 16.69 3.05 16.95
N PRO A 63 17.41 3.31 18.06
CA PRO A 63 18.87 3.19 18.08
C PRO A 63 19.34 1.76 17.72
N PRO A 64 20.43 1.62 16.94
CA PRO A 64 21.06 0.31 16.72
C PRO A 64 21.45 -0.37 18.04
N PRO A 65 21.35 -1.70 18.16
CA PRO A 65 21.10 -2.70 17.11
C PRO A 65 19.62 -3.11 16.98
N SER A 66 18.68 -2.27 17.41
CA SER A 66 17.25 -2.59 17.39
C SER A 66 16.75 -2.89 15.97
N PHE A 67 15.90 -3.90 15.83
CA PHE A 67 15.17 -4.14 14.58
C PHE A 67 14.24 -2.95 14.29
N ASP A 68 14.15 -2.55 13.03
CA ASP A 68 13.32 -1.43 12.56
C ASP A 68 12.63 -1.80 11.24
N ALA A 69 11.39 -1.37 11.09
CA ALA A 69 10.62 -1.49 9.85
C ALA A 69 9.66 -0.30 9.69
N ALA A 70 9.62 0.26 8.49
CA ALA A 70 8.67 1.28 8.07
C ALA A 70 8.55 1.28 6.55
N LEU A 71 7.45 1.81 6.04
CA LEU A 71 7.25 2.17 4.66
C LEU A 71 7.95 3.50 4.36
N PHE A 72 8.34 3.72 3.12
CA PHE A 72 9.00 4.97 2.69
C PHE A 72 8.30 5.52 1.44
N TRP A 73 7.92 6.80 1.50
CA TRP A 73 7.30 7.51 0.40
C TRP A 73 7.68 8.99 0.43
N ASN A 74 8.06 9.55 -0.71
CA ASN A 74 8.45 10.96 -0.89
C ASN A 74 9.48 11.51 0.14
N GLY A 75 10.35 10.64 0.68
CA GLY A 75 11.36 11.02 1.68
C GLY A 75 10.91 10.87 3.14
N ASP A 76 9.63 10.61 3.38
CA ASP A 76 9.06 10.37 4.70
C ASP A 76 8.84 8.88 4.98
N ARG A 77 8.49 8.58 6.23
CA ARG A 77 8.33 7.21 6.74
C ARG A 77 6.96 6.98 7.33
N TYR A 78 6.39 5.81 7.06
CA TYR A 78 5.01 5.49 7.41
C TYR A 78 4.84 4.08 8.01
N TYR A 79 3.87 3.92 8.89
CA TYR A 79 3.26 2.63 9.21
C TYR A 79 2.04 2.37 8.32
N THR A 80 1.32 3.39 7.89
CA THR A 80 0.26 3.27 6.89
C THR A 80 0.47 4.33 5.82
N GLN A 81 0.52 3.90 4.56
CA GLN A 81 0.56 4.79 3.40
C GLN A 81 -0.47 4.35 2.35
N ILE A 82 -1.48 5.18 2.13
CA ILE A 82 -2.49 4.99 1.10
C ILE A 82 -2.33 6.11 0.07
N LEU A 83 -2.14 5.74 -1.20
CA LEU A 83 -1.92 6.70 -2.28
C LEU A 83 -3.18 6.89 -3.14
N ALA A 84 -3.18 7.91 -3.99
CA ALA A 84 -4.29 8.18 -4.89
C ALA A 84 -4.51 6.98 -5.85
N GLY A 85 -5.72 6.44 -5.83
CA GLY A 85 -6.13 5.20 -6.52
C GLY A 85 -7.14 5.40 -7.63
#